data_AF-A0A0D1WYB1-F1
#
_entry.id   AF-A0A0D1WYB1-F1
#
_cell.length_a   1.000
_cell.length_b   1.000
_cell.length_c   1.000
_cell.angle_alpha   90.00
_cell.angle_beta   90.00
_cell.angle_gamma   90.00
#
_symmetry.space_group_name_H-M   'P 1'
#
loop_
_entity.id
_entity.type
_entity.pdbx_description
1 polymer ?
#
loop_
_entity_poly.entity_id
_entity_poly.type
_entity_poly.pdbx_seq_one_letter_code
_entity_poly.pdbx_strand_id
1 'polypeptide(L)'
;MAQHSAAGSSFDPNAISGEIQSLHSDEGTTIDTTEYNDFLEFLQRLAHSGVDVSHEPNLETAMTDLDSAVNSVATPSGAVFSDQQVTSCVQKLVSEGHCTNLFAFLSQMHQDSVDFSHDTELQTTMNNISVEVSSHHPTIFPGIGPVLET
;
A
#
# COMPACT_ATOMS: atom_id res chain seq x y z
N MET A 1 -36.10 5.30 -6.14
CA MET A 1 -35.22 4.87 -5.02
C MET A 1 -33.80 4.91 -5.57
N ALA A 2 -33.03 5.92 -5.20
CA ALA A 2 -31.66 6.07 -5.68
C ALA A 2 -30.78 5.04 -4.97
N GLN A 3 -30.24 4.09 -5.72
CA GLN A 3 -29.14 3.25 -5.26
C GLN A 3 -27.92 4.15 -5.15
N HIS A 4 -27.68 4.70 -3.96
CA HIS A 4 -26.33 5.08 -3.56
C HIS A 4 -25.57 3.77 -3.36
N SER A 5 -24.99 3.25 -4.46
CA SER A 5 -23.84 2.37 -4.35
C SER A 5 -22.74 3.23 -3.74
N ALA A 6 -22.53 3.10 -2.42
CA ALA A 6 -21.30 3.55 -1.82
C ALA A 6 -20.18 2.90 -2.62
N ALA A 7 -19.42 3.70 -3.36
CA ALA A 7 -18.15 3.29 -3.90
C ALA A 7 -17.26 2.98 -2.69
N GLY A 8 -17.37 1.75 -2.17
CA GLY A 8 -16.27 1.16 -1.42
C GLY A 8 -15.08 1.27 -2.35
N SER A 9 -14.05 1.99 -1.93
CA SER A 9 -12.85 2.33 -2.69
C SER A 9 -12.27 1.07 -3.33
N SER A 10 -12.76 0.73 -4.52
CA SER A 10 -12.40 -0.47 -5.25
C SER A 10 -11.10 -0.09 -5.95
N PHE A 11 -9.97 -0.52 -5.41
CA PHE A 11 -8.70 -0.37 -6.12
C PHE A 11 -8.78 -1.15 -7.43
N ASP A 12 -8.14 -0.64 -8.48
CA ASP A 12 -8.02 -1.40 -9.72
C ASP A 12 -6.79 -2.31 -9.64
N PRO A 13 -6.95 -3.65 -9.61
CA PRO A 13 -5.83 -4.57 -9.47
C PRO A 13 -4.87 -4.57 -10.67
N ASN A 14 -5.30 -4.06 -11.83
CA ASN A 14 -4.45 -3.97 -13.04
C ASN A 14 -3.67 -2.66 -13.10
N ALA A 15 -3.97 -1.70 -12.23
CA ALA A 15 -3.26 -0.42 -12.17
C ALA A 15 -1.96 -0.50 -11.36
N ILE A 16 -1.75 -1.56 -10.57
CA ILE A 16 -0.60 -1.70 -9.66
C ILE A 16 0.72 -1.67 -10.43
N SER A 17 0.85 -2.43 -11.51
CA SER A 17 2.03 -2.46 -12.36
C SER A 17 2.38 -1.10 -12.95
N GLY A 18 1.37 -0.33 -13.39
CA GLY A 18 1.54 1.03 -13.87
C GLY A 18 1.98 2.01 -12.77
N GLU A 19 1.46 1.84 -11.56
CA GLU A 19 1.85 2.66 -10.41
C GLU A 19 3.26 2.34 -9.93
N ILE A 20 3.71 1.08 -9.97
CA ILE A 20 5.11 0.71 -9.66
C ILE A 20 6.08 1.26 -10.71
N GLN A 21 5.69 1.33 -11.98
CA GLN A 21 6.48 2.03 -12.99
C GLN A 21 6.52 3.55 -12.74
N SER A 22 5.40 4.12 -12.29
CA SER A 22 5.32 5.55 -11.94
C SER A 22 6.18 5.87 -10.71
N LEU A 23 6.21 4.97 -9.72
CA LEU A 23 7.07 5.04 -8.54
C LEU A 23 8.55 5.18 -8.91
N HIS A 24 9.01 4.50 -9.97
CA HIS A 24 10.39 4.67 -10.46
C HIS A 24 10.65 6.08 -11.00
N SER A 25 9.63 6.75 -11.54
CA SER A 25 9.73 8.15 -11.99
C SER A 25 9.71 9.16 -10.84
N ASP A 26 9.21 8.76 -9.66
CA ASP A 26 9.21 9.55 -8.43
C ASP A 26 10.55 9.48 -7.67
N GLU A 27 11.42 8.52 -8.02
CA GLU A 27 12.76 8.38 -7.47
C GLU A 27 13.61 9.62 -7.79
N GLY A 28 14.12 10.28 -6.75
CA GLY A 28 14.94 11.49 -6.87
C GLY A 28 14.14 12.78 -7.10
N THR A 29 12.81 12.72 -7.18
CA THR A 29 11.94 13.90 -7.19
C THR A 29 11.12 14.01 -5.91
N THR A 30 10.31 12.99 -5.62
CA THR A 30 9.34 12.97 -4.52
C THR A 30 9.90 12.17 -3.34
N ILE A 31 10.51 11.03 -3.65
CA ILE A 31 11.11 10.10 -2.70
C ILE A 31 12.60 9.95 -3.00
N ASP A 32 13.42 9.77 -1.96
CA ASP A 32 14.85 9.54 -2.15
C ASP A 32 15.11 8.10 -2.61
N THR A 33 16.26 7.83 -3.24
CA THR A 33 16.67 6.49 -3.68
C THR A 33 16.63 5.47 -2.55
N THR A 34 16.95 5.88 -1.31
CA THR A 34 16.87 4.97 -0.16
C THR A 34 15.42 4.57 0.13
N GLU A 35 14.51 5.54 0.24
CA GLU A 35 13.08 5.33 0.45
C GLU A 35 12.43 4.49 -0.66
N TYR A 36 12.86 4.72 -1.91
CA TYR A 36 12.43 3.94 -3.07
C TYR A 36 12.87 2.48 -2.97
N ASN A 37 14.14 2.22 -2.67
CA ASN A 37 14.65 0.85 -2.54
C ASN A 37 14.00 0.11 -1.37
N ASP A 38 13.90 0.75 -0.19
CA ASP A 38 13.23 0.19 0.98
C ASP A 38 11.76 -0.16 0.67
N PHE A 39 11.05 0.73 -0.04
CA PHE A 39 9.66 0.49 -0.41
C PHE A 39 9.51 -0.64 -1.43
N LEU A 40 10.39 -0.73 -2.43
CA LEU A 40 10.39 -1.86 -3.36
C LEU A 40 10.69 -3.19 -2.68
N GLU A 41 11.64 -3.22 -1.75
CA GLU A 41 11.96 -4.44 -0.98
C GLU A 41 10.79 -4.86 -0.10
N PHE A 42 10.11 -3.90 0.53
CA PHE A 42 8.87 -4.14 1.24
C PHE A 42 7.80 -4.76 0.32
N LEU A 43 7.58 -4.20 -0.88
CA LEU A 43 6.61 -4.72 -1.86
C LEU A 43 6.99 -6.11 -2.38
N GLN A 44 8.29 -6.37 -2.59
CA GLN A 44 8.78 -7.69 -3.01
C GLN A 44 8.60 -8.73 -1.92
N ARG A 45 8.89 -8.39 -0.66
CA ARG A 45 8.67 -9.28 0.48
C ARG A 45 7.18 -9.54 0.70
N LEU A 46 6.35 -8.52 0.48
CA LEU A 46 4.91 -8.66 0.49
C LEU A 46 4.46 -9.67 -0.59
N ALA A 47 4.84 -9.45 -1.85
CA ALA A 47 4.50 -10.32 -2.98
C ALA A 47 4.90 -11.79 -2.73
N HIS A 48 6.07 -12.00 -2.13
CA HIS A 48 6.62 -13.32 -1.84
C HIS A 48 6.29 -13.85 -0.43
N SER A 49 5.46 -13.15 0.36
CA SER A 49 5.12 -13.56 1.73
C SER A 49 4.33 -14.87 1.79
N GLY A 50 3.65 -15.24 0.69
CA GLY A 50 2.83 -16.44 0.63
C GLY A 50 1.55 -16.35 1.46
N VAL A 51 1.08 -15.14 1.75
CA VAL A 51 -0.21 -14.93 2.42
C VAL A 51 -1.38 -15.45 1.60
N ASP A 52 -2.37 -15.98 2.31
CA ASP A 52 -3.61 -16.47 1.70
C ASP A 52 -4.56 -15.30 1.40
N VAL A 53 -4.63 -14.90 0.13
CA VAL A 53 -5.60 -13.92 -0.39
C VAL A 53 -6.65 -14.56 -1.30
N SER A 54 -6.70 -15.89 -1.32
CA SER A 54 -7.58 -16.75 -2.15
C SER A 54 -9.07 -16.42 -2.03
N HIS A 55 -9.46 -15.83 -0.91
CA HIS A 55 -10.84 -15.51 -0.58
C HIS A 55 -11.35 -14.27 -1.32
N GLU A 56 -10.45 -13.40 -1.79
CA GLU A 56 -10.75 -12.13 -2.44
C GLU A 56 -10.12 -12.07 -3.85
N PRO A 57 -10.89 -12.24 -4.93
CA PRO A 57 -10.34 -12.34 -6.29
C PRO A 57 -9.61 -11.07 -6.74
N ASN A 58 -9.99 -9.91 -6.20
CA ASN A 58 -9.31 -8.65 -6.47
C ASN A 58 -7.93 -8.61 -5.81
N LEU A 59 -7.80 -9.11 -4.58
CA LEU A 59 -6.52 -9.20 -3.88
C LEU A 59 -5.61 -10.24 -4.54
N GLU A 60 -6.14 -11.39 -4.95
CA GLU A 60 -5.39 -12.40 -5.71
C GLU A 60 -4.83 -11.84 -7.03
N THR A 61 -5.67 -11.10 -7.77
CA THR A 61 -5.23 -10.45 -9.02
C THR A 61 -4.17 -9.39 -8.75
N ALA A 62 -4.37 -8.54 -7.74
CA ALA A 62 -3.39 -7.53 -7.36
C ALA A 62 -2.08 -8.12 -6.85
N MET A 63 -2.11 -9.23 -6.10
CA MET A 63 -0.91 -9.97 -5.68
C MET A 63 -0.12 -10.48 -6.89
N THR A 64 -0.83 -11.02 -7.87
CA THR A 64 -0.21 -11.52 -9.11
C THR A 64 0.41 -10.37 -9.93
N ASP A 65 -0.30 -9.25 -10.04
CA ASP A 65 0.20 -8.06 -10.75
C ASP A 65 1.38 -7.42 -10.01
N LEU A 66 1.31 -7.35 -8.67
CA LEU A 66 2.38 -6.90 -7.79
C LEU A 66 3.63 -7.75 -7.96
N ASP A 67 3.50 -9.08 -7.87
CA ASP A 67 4.60 -10.03 -8.09
C ASP A 67 5.24 -9.82 -9.46
N SER A 68 4.44 -9.71 -10.53
CA SER A 68 4.96 -9.47 -11.86
C SER A 68 5.70 -8.13 -11.99
N ALA A 69 5.13 -7.08 -11.39
CA ALA A 69 5.69 -5.73 -11.43
C ALA A 69 7.02 -5.64 -10.66
N VAL A 70 7.07 -6.14 -9.41
CA VAL A 70 8.29 -6.09 -8.59
C VAL A 70 9.39 -7.00 -9.13
N ASN A 71 9.05 -8.14 -9.76
CA ASN A 71 10.04 -8.98 -10.45
C ASN A 71 10.54 -8.35 -11.76
N SER A 72 9.76 -7.44 -12.38
CA SER A 72 10.20 -6.69 -13.56
C SER A 72 11.14 -5.53 -13.20
N VAL A 73 11.19 -5.10 -11.94
CA VAL A 73 12.09 -4.05 -11.45
C VAL A 73 13.33 -4.70 -10.86
N ALA A 74 14.51 -4.19 -11.22
CA ALA A 74 15.76 -4.69 -10.66
C ALA A 74 15.92 -4.19 -9.21
N THR A 75 15.47 -4.98 -8.23
CA THR A 75 15.76 -4.68 -6.83
C THR A 75 17.21 -5.08 -6.48
N PRO A 76 17.94 -4.25 -5.71
CA PRO A 76 19.23 -4.65 -5.17
C PRO A 76 19.00 -5.84 -4.22
N SER A 77 19.28 -7.05 -4.70
CA SER A 77 18.87 -8.27 -4.02
C SER A 77 19.53 -8.41 -2.65
N GLY A 78 18.73 -8.44 -1.58
CA GLY A 78 19.15 -8.84 -0.24
C GLY A 78 19.41 -7.70 0.75
N ALA A 79 18.84 -6.53 0.54
CA ALA A 79 18.78 -5.51 1.57
C ALA A 79 17.57 -5.77 2.51
N VAL A 80 17.64 -5.15 3.68
CA VAL A 80 16.59 -5.22 4.70
C VAL A 80 15.89 -3.88 4.63
N PHE A 81 14.59 -3.88 4.39
CA PHE A 81 13.87 -2.63 4.34
C PHE A 81 13.74 -2.01 5.74
N SER A 82 13.77 -0.69 5.81
CA SER A 82 13.48 0.05 7.03
C SER A 82 12.01 0.46 7.07
N ASP A 83 11.29 0.02 8.11
CA ASP A 83 9.91 0.45 8.41
C ASP A 83 9.72 1.97 8.34
N GLN A 84 10.68 2.73 8.89
CA GLN A 84 10.61 4.19 8.89
C GLN A 84 10.74 4.77 7.48
N GLN A 85 11.61 4.22 6.65
CA GLN A 85 11.80 4.68 5.27
C GLN A 85 10.60 4.32 4.40
N VAL A 86 10.07 3.10 4.57
CA VAL A 86 8.83 2.65 3.92
C VAL A 86 7.67 3.56 4.29
N THR A 87 7.47 3.83 5.58
CA THR A 87 6.38 4.67 6.07
C THR A 87 6.53 6.12 5.57
N SER A 88 7.75 6.67 5.57
CA SER A 88 8.05 8.00 5.01
C SER A 88 7.75 8.07 3.50
N CYS A 89 8.14 7.03 2.75
CA CYS A 89 7.87 6.88 1.33
C CYS A 89 6.36 6.92 1.05
N VAL A 90 5.59 6.09 1.77
CA VAL A 90 4.13 6.06 1.66
C VAL A 90 3.52 7.42 1.99
N GLN A 91 3.92 8.06 3.10
CA GLN A 91 3.40 9.36 3.49
C GLN A 91 3.57 10.42 2.39
N LYS A 92 4.75 10.48 1.77
CA LYS A 92 5.05 11.44 0.69
C LYS A 92 4.21 11.15 -0.56
N LEU A 93 4.17 9.90 -1.00
CA LEU A 93 3.42 9.50 -2.20
C LEU A 93 1.91 9.69 -2.02
N VAL A 94 1.36 9.36 -0.84
CA VAL A 94 -0.06 9.60 -0.54
C VAL A 94 -0.36 11.10 -0.52
N SER A 95 0.53 11.92 0.05
CA SER A 95 0.35 13.38 0.09
C SER A 95 0.31 14.02 -1.31
N GLU A 96 1.09 13.49 -2.24
CA GLU A 96 1.11 13.94 -3.66
C GLU A 96 0.00 13.28 -4.50
N GLY A 97 -0.75 12.31 -3.94
CA GLY A 97 -1.80 11.58 -4.65
C GLY A 97 -1.27 10.58 -5.68
N HIS A 98 -0.04 10.11 -5.51
CA HIS A 98 0.58 9.08 -6.34
C HIS A 98 0.32 7.69 -5.74
N CYS A 99 0.43 6.63 -6.56
CA CYS A 99 0.30 5.23 -6.11
C CYS A 99 -1.01 4.91 -5.34
N THR A 100 -2.10 5.62 -5.67
CA THR A 100 -3.37 5.52 -4.96
C THR A 100 -4.01 4.12 -5.00
N ASN A 101 -3.86 3.37 -6.09
CA ASN A 101 -4.40 2.02 -6.19
C ASN A 101 -3.57 1.05 -5.35
N LEU A 102 -2.25 1.18 -5.37
CA LEU A 102 -1.32 0.43 -4.54
C LEU A 102 -1.65 0.63 -3.06
N PHE A 103 -1.85 1.87 -2.61
CA PHE A 103 -2.20 2.14 -1.21
C PHE A 103 -3.60 1.66 -0.84
N ALA A 104 -4.57 1.74 -1.76
CA ALA A 104 -5.89 1.18 -1.55
C ALA A 104 -5.84 -0.36 -1.46
N PHE A 105 -4.99 -1.02 -2.26
CA PHE A 105 -4.70 -2.45 -2.15
C PHE A 105 -4.09 -2.80 -0.79
N LEU A 106 -3.06 -2.08 -0.34
CA LEU A 106 -2.44 -2.31 0.97
C LEU A 106 -3.44 -2.11 2.12
N SER A 107 -4.28 -1.08 2.03
CA SER A 107 -5.36 -0.85 2.99
C SER A 107 -6.38 -1.98 2.98
N GLN A 108 -6.76 -2.51 1.81
CA GLN A 108 -7.68 -3.63 1.71
C GLN A 108 -7.11 -4.90 2.36
N MET A 109 -5.84 -5.24 2.14
CA MET A 109 -5.22 -6.39 2.81
C MET A 109 -5.26 -6.26 4.33
N HIS A 110 -5.00 -5.05 4.85
CA HIS A 110 -5.10 -4.79 6.29
C HIS A 110 -6.55 -4.89 6.79
N GLN A 111 -7.53 -4.36 6.04
CA GLN A 111 -8.96 -4.46 6.38
C GLN A 111 -9.48 -5.88 6.38
N ASP A 112 -9.05 -6.70 5.42
CA ASP A 112 -9.39 -8.13 5.32
C ASP A 112 -8.67 -8.97 6.40
N SER A 113 -7.82 -8.33 7.22
CA SER A 113 -7.04 -8.98 8.28
C SER A 113 -6.15 -10.10 7.74
N VAL A 114 -5.52 -9.87 6.58
CA VAL A 114 -4.54 -10.79 6.00
C VAL A 114 -3.42 -11.04 7.03
N ASP A 115 -3.17 -12.32 7.32
CA ASP A 115 -2.25 -12.74 8.38
C ASP A 115 -0.79 -12.74 7.90
N PHE A 116 -0.02 -11.73 8.32
CA PHE A 116 1.43 -11.68 8.14
C PHE A 116 2.17 -12.07 9.42
N SER A 117 1.54 -12.76 10.37
CA SER A 117 2.14 -13.10 11.67
C SER A 117 3.45 -13.91 11.58
N HIS A 118 3.66 -14.60 10.45
CA HIS A 118 4.91 -15.31 10.14
C HIS A 118 6.09 -14.35 9.86
N ASP A 119 5.81 -13.09 9.53
CA ASP A 119 6.77 -12.03 9.25
C ASP A 119 6.42 -10.77 10.06
N THR A 120 6.92 -10.70 11.29
CA THR A 120 6.59 -9.63 12.24
C THR A 120 6.97 -8.24 11.73
N GLU A 121 8.02 -8.14 10.92
CA GLU A 121 8.46 -6.87 10.33
C GLU A 121 7.47 -6.41 9.27
N LEU A 122 7.08 -7.31 8.36
CA LEU A 122 6.06 -7.05 7.35
C LEU A 122 4.70 -6.67 7.98
N GLN A 123 4.26 -7.41 9.01
CA GLN A 123 3.03 -7.11 9.74
C GLN A 123 3.09 -5.72 10.41
N THR A 124 4.21 -5.37 11.04
CA THR A 124 4.38 -4.08 11.72
C THR A 124 4.32 -2.93 10.72
N THR A 125 5.07 -3.03 9.63
CA THR A 125 5.08 -2.02 8.58
C THR A 125 3.73 -1.89 7.90
N MET A 126 2.99 -2.99 7.75
CA MET A 126 1.63 -2.93 7.21
C MET A 126 0.63 -2.23 8.11
N ASN A 127 0.74 -2.41 9.42
CA ASN A 127 -0.05 -1.64 10.37
C ASN A 127 0.29 -0.14 10.29
N ASN A 128 1.57 0.21 10.16
CA ASN A 128 2.02 1.61 10.04
C ASN A 128 1.53 2.26 8.74
N ILE A 129 1.68 1.58 7.61
CA ILE A 129 1.16 2.02 6.31
C ILE A 129 -0.35 2.24 6.36
N SER A 130 -1.11 1.30 6.94
CA SER A 130 -2.56 1.44 7.03
C SER A 130 -2.98 2.67 7.83
N VAL A 131 -2.22 3.06 8.87
CA VAL A 131 -2.46 4.29 9.63
C VAL A 131 -2.19 5.53 8.77
N GLU A 132 -1.09 5.57 8.02
CA GLU A 132 -0.74 6.70 7.16
C GLU A 132 -1.74 6.92 6.02
N VAL A 133 -2.13 5.83 5.34
CA VAL A 133 -3.11 5.86 4.24
C VAL A 133 -4.49 6.32 4.76
N SER A 134 -4.89 5.87 5.94
CA SER A 134 -6.14 6.29 6.57
C SER A 134 -6.12 7.76 7.01
N SER A 135 -4.95 8.28 7.41
CA SER A 135 -4.78 9.65 7.90
C SER A 135 -4.80 10.70 6.79
N HIS A 136 -4.35 10.33 5.57
CA HIS A 136 -4.29 11.23 4.42
C HIS A 136 -5.48 11.10 3.46
N HIS A 137 -6.44 10.21 3.75
CA HIS A 137 -7.69 10.10 3.01
C HIS A 137 -8.87 10.68 3.83
N PRO A 138 -9.08 12.02 3.86
CA PRO A 138 -10.08 12.67 4.71
C PRO A 138 -11.55 12.43 4.30
N THR A 139 -11.84 11.58 3.32
CA THR A 139 -13.21 11.37 2.80
C THR A 139 -13.91 10.08 3.22
N ILE A 140 -13.29 9.21 4.04
CA ILE A 140 -13.91 7.94 4.47
C ILE A 140 -14.07 7.86 6.01
N PHE A 141 -14.37 8.97 6.69
CA PHE A 141 -14.98 8.88 8.03
C PHE A 141 -16.07 9.94 8.19
N PRO A 142 -17.36 9.60 8.01
CA PRO A 142 -18.41 10.41 8.59
C PRO A 142 -18.41 10.16 10.10
N GLY A 143 -17.68 11.00 10.82
CA GLY A 143 -17.97 11.31 12.21
C GLY A 143 -17.08 10.65 13.24
N ILE A 144 -16.01 11.35 13.60
CA ILE A 144 -15.80 11.74 15.00
C ILE A 144 -15.28 13.20 14.97
N GLY A 145 -16.21 14.15 14.86
CA GLY A 145 -15.88 15.54 15.13
C GLY A 145 -15.46 15.68 16.60
N PRO A 146 -14.53 16.60 16.94
CA PRO A 146 -14.23 16.85 18.34
C PRO A 146 -15.51 17.36 19.02
N VAL A 147 -15.97 16.65 20.05
CA VAL A 147 -16.87 17.23 21.04
C VAL A 147 -16.09 18.36 21.71
N LEU A 148 -16.33 19.58 21.24
CA LEU A 148 -15.97 20.78 21.96
C LEU A 148 -17.10 21.00 22.97
N GLU A 149 -16.97 20.37 24.14
CA GLU A 149 -17.79 20.70 25.29
C GLU A 149 -17.39 22.12 25.75
N THR A 150 -18.32 23.06 25.59
CA THR A 150 -18.35 24.35 26.29
C THR A 150 -19.66 24.48 27.03
#